data_AF-A0A9D4DM36-F1
#
_entry.id   AF-A0A9D4DM36-F1
#
_cell.length_a   1.000
_cell.length_b   1.000
_cell.length_c   1.000
_cell.angle_alpha   90.00
_cell.angle_beta   90.00
_cell.angle_gamma   90.00
#
_symmetry.space_group_name_H-M   'P 1'
#
loop_
_entity.id
_entity.type
_entity.pdbx_description
1 polymer ?
#
loop_
_entity_poly.entity_id
_entity_poly.type
_entity_poly.pdbx_seq_one_letter_code
_entity_poly.pdbx_strand_id
1 'polypeptide(L)' 'MASFIPLQSEDGLNLPRSLGVDGKPLPFPRKISNAVHRGPQQLKSSKLTLQASPFGQFLDHDIILTPLSTGRCF' A
#
# COMPACT_ATOMS: atom_id res chain seq x y z
N MET A 1 -13.78 -0.84 7.69
CA MET A 1 -13.28 -1.66 6.57
C MET A 1 -13.53 -3.11 6.93
N ALA A 2 -14.15 -3.90 6.05
CA ALA A 2 -14.45 -5.31 6.34
C ALA A 2 -13.20 -6.17 6.10
N SER A 3 -12.93 -7.12 7.01
CA SER A 3 -11.77 -8.02 6.87
C SER A 3 -12.20 -9.38 6.35
N PHE A 4 -11.61 -9.82 5.24
CA PHE A 4 -11.82 -11.17 4.71
C PHE A 4 -10.93 -12.22 5.40
N ILE A 5 -9.77 -11.78 5.92
CA ILE A 5 -8.81 -12.60 6.68
C ILE A 5 -8.56 -11.98 8.06
N PRO A 6 -8.14 -12.75 9.08
CA PRO A 6 -7.77 -12.16 10.36
C PRO A 6 -6.58 -11.19 10.22
N LEU A 7 -6.56 -10.16 11.06
CA LEU A 7 -5.49 -9.18 11.09
C LEU A 7 -4.16 -9.84 11.53
N GLN A 8 -3.08 -9.49 10.85
CA GLN A 8 -1.73 -9.90 11.22
C GLN A 8 -0.93 -8.67 11.66
N SER A 9 -0.85 -8.47 12.97
CA SER A 9 -0.06 -7.43 13.64
C SER A 9 1.06 -8.09 14.47
N GLU A 10 2.03 -7.31 14.91
CA GLU A 10 3.13 -7.81 15.74
C GLU A 10 2.64 -8.31 17.11
N ASP A 11 1.68 -7.59 17.70
CA ASP A 11 1.09 -7.83 19.01
C ASP A 11 -0.27 -8.54 18.96
N GLY A 12 -0.74 -8.92 17.76
CA GLY A 12 -2.07 -9.49 17.55
C GLY A 12 -3.22 -8.48 17.67
N LEU A 13 -2.92 -7.18 17.86
CA LEU A 13 -3.90 -6.11 18.00
C LEU A 13 -3.72 -5.02 16.94
N ASN A 14 -2.73 -4.13 17.08
CA ASN A 14 -2.67 -2.92 16.26
C ASN A 14 -1.26 -2.53 15.79
N LEU A 15 -0.20 -3.16 16.31
CA LEU A 15 1.16 -2.77 15.98
C LEU A 15 1.55 -3.31 14.58
N PRO A 16 2.06 -2.45 13.67
CA PRO A 16 2.57 -2.91 12.39
C PRO A 16 3.68 -3.95 12.56
N ARG A 17 3.73 -4.94 11.67
CA ARG A 17 4.73 -6.00 11.76
C ARG A 17 6.15 -5.47 11.53
N SER A 18 7.07 -5.88 12.38
CA SER A 18 8.52 -5.69 12.22
C SER A 18 9.26 -6.95 11.72
N LEU A 19 8.68 -8.13 11.91
CA LEU A 19 9.25 -9.43 11.51
C LEU A 19 8.45 -10.07 10.36
N GLY A 20 9.15 -10.82 9.51
CA GLY A 20 8.57 -11.70 8.50
C GLY A 20 8.08 -13.02 9.10
N VAL A 21 7.40 -13.82 8.28
CA VAL A 21 6.90 -15.16 8.68
C VAL A 21 8.04 -16.08 9.13
N ASP A 22 9.24 -15.88 8.57
CA ASP A 22 10.44 -16.65 8.90
C ASP A 22 11.15 -16.16 10.18
N GLY A 23 10.57 -15.21 10.93
CA GLY A 23 11.15 -14.62 12.13
C GLY A 23 12.29 -13.62 11.89
N LYS A 24 12.62 -13.32 10.62
CA LYS A 24 13.66 -12.34 10.26
C LYS A 24 13.07 -10.92 10.17
N PRO A 25 13.84 -9.85 10.45
CA PRO A 25 13.37 -8.47 10.31
C PRO A 25 12.93 -8.14 8.88
N LEU A 26 11.80 -7.42 8.74
CA LEU A 26 11.33 -6.91 7.47
C LEU A 26 12.27 -5.81 6.94
N PRO A 27 12.64 -5.84 5.65
CA PRO A 27 13.51 -4.82 5.08
C PRO A 27 12.78 -3.48 4.98
N PHE A 28 13.53 -2.39 5.01
CA PHE A 28 12.98 -1.04 4.84
C PHE A 28 12.20 -0.93 3.52
N PRO A 29 10.95 -0.41 3.51
CA PRO A 29 10.11 -0.37 2.31
C PRO A 29 10.76 0.33 1.12
N ARG A 30 11.55 1.38 1.35
CA ARG A 30 12.27 2.07 0.26
C ARG A 30 13.35 1.20 -0.38
N LYS A 31 13.97 0.30 0.38
CA LYS A 31 14.96 -0.65 -0.15
C LYS A 31 14.27 -1.60 -1.15
N ILE A 32 13.09 -2.12 -0.80
CA ILE A 32 12.28 -2.96 -1.71
C ILE A 32 11.84 -2.16 -2.94
N SER A 33 11.31 -0.96 -2.75
CA SER A 33 10.91 -0.07 -3.86
C SER A 33 12.05 0.16 -4.84
N ASN A 34 13.26 0.44 -4.34
CA ASN A 34 14.45 0.61 -5.16
C ASN A 34 14.93 -0.67 -5.84
N ALA A 35 14.79 -1.83 -5.20
CA ALA A 35 15.26 -3.09 -5.76
C ALA A 35 14.29 -3.67 -6.80
N VAL A 36 12.97 -3.51 -6.61
CA VAL A 36 11.94 -4.23 -7.38
C VAL A 36 11.21 -3.32 -8.36
N HIS A 37 10.88 -2.09 -7.97
CA HIS A 37 10.01 -1.20 -8.77
C HIS A 37 10.80 -0.29 -9.72
N ARG A 38 12.10 -0.53 -9.90
CA ARG A 38 12.90 0.15 -10.93
C ARG A 38 12.68 -0.54 -12.27
N GLY A 39 11.82 0.06 -13.09
CA GLY A 39 11.57 -0.37 -14.47
C GLY A 39 11.78 0.76 -15.47
N PRO A 40 11.69 0.47 -16.79
CA PRO A 40 11.70 1.50 -17.82
C PRO A 40 10.56 2.50 -17.56
N GLN A 41 10.90 3.78 -17.61
CA GLN A 41 9.94 4.86 -17.40
C GLN A 41 9.01 4.96 -18.62
N GLN A 42 7.74 5.30 -18.38
CA GLN A 42 6.77 5.64 -19.43
C GLN A 42 6.41 4.50 -20.41
N LEU A 43 6.25 3.28 -19.91
CA LEU A 43 5.61 2.21 -20.68
C LEU A 43 4.16 2.60 -21.02
N LYS A 44 3.83 2.58 -22.31
CA LYS A 44 2.47 2.87 -22.80
C LYS A 44 1.73 1.57 -23.08
N SER A 45 0.49 1.46 -22.62
CA SER A 45 -0.39 0.37 -23.01
C SER A 45 -0.92 0.61 -24.42
N SER A 46 -0.94 -0.44 -25.26
CA SER A 46 -1.59 -0.40 -26.57
C SER A 46 -3.11 -0.64 -26.51
N LYS A 47 -3.63 -1.03 -25.34
CA LYS A 47 -5.02 -1.48 -25.16
C LYS A 47 -5.87 -0.53 -24.34
N LEU A 48 -5.24 0.30 -23.51
CA LEU A 48 -5.94 1.19 -22.58
C LEU A 48 -5.69 2.65 -22.96
N THR A 49 -6.74 3.45 -22.86
CA THR A 49 -6.63 4.90 -23.01
C THR A 49 -5.95 5.49 -21.78
N LEU A 50 -5.40 6.70 -21.94
CA LEU A 50 -4.83 7.45 -20.83
C LEU A 50 -5.83 7.68 -19.68
N GLN A 51 -7.12 7.75 -20.00
CA GLN A 51 -8.19 8.01 -19.02
C GLN A 51 -8.54 6.81 -18.15
N ALA A 52 -8.03 5.60 -18.46
CA ALA A 52 -8.28 4.42 -17.65
C ALA A 52 -7.73 4.56 -16.21
N SER A 53 -6.52 5.09 -16.05
CA SER A 53 -5.90 5.28 -14.73
C SER A 53 -6.61 6.30 -13.83
N PRO A 54 -6.91 7.54 -14.28
CA PRO A 54 -7.61 8.51 -13.43
C PRO A 54 -9.05 8.09 -13.11
N PHE A 55 -9.74 7.37 -14.01
CA PHE A 55 -11.06 6.82 -13.69
C PHE A 55 -10.99 5.76 -12.59
N GLY A 56 -9.94 4.91 -12.58
CA GLY A 56 -9.71 3.97 -11.48
C GLY A 56 -9.49 4.66 -10.14
N GLN A 57 -8.75 5.78 -10.12
CA GLN A 57 -8.57 6.59 -8.91
C GLN A 57 -9.89 7.21 -8.44
N PHE A 58 -10.70 7.72 -9.37
CA PHE A 58 -12.02 8.26 -9.05
C PHE A 58 -12.89 7.22 -8.34
N LEU A 59 -12.95 5.99 -8.87
CA LEU A 59 -13.70 4.90 -8.24
C LEU A 59 -13.12 4.50 -6.88
N ASP A 60 -11.80 4.40 -6.74
CA ASP A 60 -11.16 4.09 -5.45
C ASP A 60 -11.54 5.12 -4.39
N HIS A 61 -11.46 6.40 -4.75
CA HIS A 61 -11.78 7.52 -3.86
C HIS A 61 -13.28 7.66 -3.54
N ASP A 62 -14.18 7.17 -4.40
CA ASP A 62 -15.62 7.18 -4.14
C ASP A 62 -16.04 6.05 -3.19
N ILE A 63 -15.31 4.92 -3.19
CA ILE A 63 -15.64 3.75 -2.38
C ILE A 63 -14.93 3.77 -1.02
N ILE A 64 -13.63 4.15 -0.97
CA ILE A 64 -12.80 4.02 0.24
C ILE A 64 -11.97 5.28 0.48
N LEU A 65 -11.96 5.72 1.75
CA LEU A 65 -11.00 6.68 2.27
C LEU A 65 -10.50 6.18 3.64
N THR A 66 -9.18 6.07 3.82
CA THR A 66 -8.57 5.72 5.12
C THR A 66 -7.98 6.99 5.76
N PRO A 67 -8.65 7.60 6.76
CA PRO A 67 -8.14 8.79 7.40
C PRO A 67 -6.91 8.47 8.24
N LEU A 68 -5.95 9.40 8.27
CA LEU A 68 -4.84 9.37 9.22
C LEU A 68 -5.24 10.15 10.47
N SER A 69 -4.85 9.66 11.65
CA SER A 69 -5.01 10.41 12.88
C SER A 69 -4.12 11.66 12.81
N THR A 70 -4.73 12.84 12.63
CA THR A 70 -4.02 14.11 12.77
C THR A 70 -3.71 14.34 14.24
N GLY A 71 -2.51 13.96 14.66
CA GLY A 71 -1.97 14.42 15.94
C GLY A 71 -1.82 15.94 15.89
N ARG A 72 -2.75 16.67 16.50
CA ARG A 72 -2.46 18.05 16.91
C ARG A 72 -1.45 17.98 18.05
N CYS A 73 -0.20 18.33 17.75
CA CYS A 73 0.75 18.75 18.77
C CYS A 73 0.27 20.11 19.31
N PHE A 74 0.00 20.21 20.61
CA PHE A 74 0.01 21.47 21.36
C PHE A 74 1.41 21.68 21.93
#